data_AF-X1P3E1-F1
#
_entry.id   AF-X1P3E1-F1
#
_cell.length_a   1.000
_cell.length_b   1.000
_cell.length_c   1.000
_cell.angle_alpha   90.00
_cell.angle_beta   90.00
_cell.angle_gamma   90.00
#
_symmetry.space_group_name_H-M   'P 1'
#
loop_
_entity.id
_entity.type
_entity.pdbx_description
1 polymer ?
#
loop_
_entity_poly.entity_id
_entity_poly.type
_entity_poly.pdbx_seq_one_letter_code
_entity_poly.pdbx_strand_id
1 'polypeptide(L)'
;MKGHIKQRSKGSWSIWVDLGRDPETGQRKQQTLTVRGSKKDAERELRTVLTRIESGAHVKPAKMTVGEYLERWLRDYVATNTAPTTADGYSDIVKAHLIPALGSLPLTALQPSHIQAYYGRMLESGRRDGKGGLSAQTVKHH
;
A
#
# COMPACT_ATOMS: atom_id res chain seq x y z
N MET A 1 -27.15 7.86 -3.64
CA MET A 1 -26.54 9.18 -3.39
C MET A 1 -25.43 9.00 -2.36
N LYS A 2 -24.16 8.83 -2.79
CA LYS A 2 -23.07 8.29 -1.94
C LYS A 2 -22.21 9.35 -1.22
N GLY A 3 -22.77 10.53 -0.92
CA GLY A 3 -22.10 11.46 -0.02
C GLY A 3 -22.90 12.73 0.24
N HIS A 4 -22.64 13.39 1.37
CA HIS A 4 -23.22 14.69 1.71
C HIS A 4 -22.15 15.60 2.34
N ILE A 5 -22.34 16.92 2.19
CA ILE A 5 -21.48 17.94 2.78
C ILE A 5 -22.26 18.75 3.82
N LYS A 6 -21.60 19.17 4.89
CA LYS A 6 -22.16 20.05 5.92
C LYS A 6 -21.12 21.07 6.34
N GLN A 7 -21.54 22.31 6.49
CA GLN A 7 -20.67 23.34 7.02
C GLN A 7 -20.42 23.09 8.52
N ARG A 8 -19.15 23.03 8.92
CA ARG A 8 -18.72 22.86 10.31
C ARG A 8 -18.48 24.21 10.99
N SER A 9 -17.83 25.13 10.28
CA SER A 9 -17.58 26.51 10.69
C SER A 9 -17.39 27.41 9.47
N LYS A 10 -17.26 28.73 9.66
CA LYS A 10 -17.01 29.67 8.54
C LYS A 10 -15.72 29.26 7.81
N GLY A 11 -15.85 28.84 6.55
CA GLY A 11 -14.73 28.36 5.74
C GLY A 11 -14.27 26.92 6.04
N SER A 12 -15.03 26.11 6.77
CA SER A 12 -14.73 24.69 6.99
C SER A 12 -15.95 23.81 6.72
N TRP A 13 -15.77 22.80 5.88
CA TRP A 13 -16.81 21.88 5.43
C TRP A 13 -16.40 20.45 5.77
N SER A 14 -17.35 19.66 6.27
CA SER A 14 -17.19 18.23 6.45
C SER A 14 -17.92 17.50 5.32
N ILE A 15 -17.26 16.49 4.77
CA ILE A 15 -17.75 15.64 3.67
C ILE A 15 -17.88 14.23 4.25
N TRP A 16 -19.06 13.62 4.14
CA TRP A 16 -19.28 12.22 4.47
C TRP A 16 -19.47 11.45 3.18
N VAL A 17 -18.70 10.39 3.00
CA VAL A 17 -18.74 9.53 1.83
C VAL A 17 -19.02 8.10 2.29
N ASP A 18 -20.00 7.47 1.67
CA ASP A 18 -20.37 6.09 1.97
C ASP A 18 -19.54 5.15 1.09
N LEU A 19 -18.68 4.35 1.73
CA LEU A 19 -17.79 3.40 1.06
C LEU A 19 -18.44 2.01 0.92
N GLY A 20 -19.72 1.86 1.28
CA GLY A 20 -20.41 0.58 1.26
C GLY A 20 -20.15 -0.25 2.51
N ARG A 21 -20.38 -1.57 2.39
CA ARG A 21 -20.18 -2.51 3.49
C ARG A 21 -18.84 -3.23 3.33
N ASP A 22 -18.18 -3.44 4.45
CA ASP A 22 -16.98 -4.25 4.53
C ASP A 22 -17.32 -5.72 4.23
N PRO A 23 -16.68 -6.38 3.24
CA PRO A 23 -16.99 -7.78 2.90
C PRO A 23 -16.66 -8.76 4.02
N GLU A 24 -15.70 -8.45 4.91
CA GLU A 24 -15.29 -9.33 6.01
C GLU A 24 -16.13 -9.14 7.29
N THR A 25 -16.58 -7.91 7.57
CA THR A 25 -17.26 -7.59 8.85
C THR A 25 -18.73 -7.24 8.67
N GLY A 26 -19.20 -7.03 7.43
CA GLY A 26 -20.58 -6.60 7.12
C GLY A 26 -20.93 -5.18 7.57
N GLN A 27 -20.02 -4.49 8.26
CA GLN A 27 -20.26 -3.16 8.81
C GLN A 27 -20.20 -2.08 7.74
N ARG A 28 -21.03 -1.04 7.91
CA ARG A 28 -21.04 0.14 7.04
C ARG A 28 -19.74 0.93 7.22
N LYS A 29 -18.93 1.07 6.16
CA LYS A 29 -17.75 1.92 6.15
C LYS A 29 -18.12 3.30 5.61
N GLN A 30 -18.02 4.31 6.47
CA GLN A 30 -18.10 5.71 6.07
C GLN A 30 -16.72 6.36 6.21
N GLN A 31 -16.41 7.28 5.30
CA GLN A 31 -15.25 8.15 5.42
C GLN A 31 -15.71 9.59 5.60
N THR A 32 -15.10 10.28 6.57
CA THR A 32 -15.32 11.70 6.79
C THR A 32 -14.04 12.46 6.44
N LEU A 33 -14.18 13.49 5.59
CA LEU A 33 -13.11 14.40 5.20
C LEU A 33 -13.48 15.81 5.65
N THR A 34 -12.48 16.62 6.02
CA THR A 34 -12.70 18.04 6.33
C THR A 34 -11.93 18.88 5.34
N VAL A 35 -12.64 19.77 4.63
CA VAL A 35 -12.10 20.69 3.64
C VAL A 35 -12.19 22.10 4.19
N ARG A 36 -11.07 22.82 4.17
CA ARG A 36 -11.04 24.26 4.45
C ARG A 36 -11.22 25.01 3.13
N GLY A 37 -12.19 25.91 3.07
CA GLY A 37 -12.51 26.67 1.87
C GLY A 37 -14.00 26.98 1.70
N SER A 38 -14.37 27.29 0.47
CA SER A 38 -15.74 27.58 0.06
C SER A 38 -16.57 26.30 -0.12
N LYS A 39 -17.89 26.46 -0.19
CA LYS A 39 -18.81 25.36 -0.51
C LYS A 39 -18.43 24.67 -1.84
N LYS A 40 -18.02 25.45 -2.84
CA LYS A 40 -17.57 24.95 -4.15
C LYS A 40 -16.34 24.06 -4.04
N ASP A 41 -15.43 24.36 -3.12
CA ASP A 41 -14.21 23.54 -2.92
C ASP A 41 -14.57 22.20 -2.29
N ALA A 42 -15.50 22.20 -1.33
CA ALA A 42 -16.02 20.98 -0.73
C ALA A 42 -16.80 20.10 -1.73
N GLU A 43 -17.59 20.70 -2.62
CA GLU A 43 -18.31 19.98 -3.68
C GLU A 43 -17.36 19.37 -4.73
N ARG A 44 -16.26 20.07 -5.06
CA ARG A 44 -15.24 19.57 -5.97
C ARG A 44 -14.50 18.38 -5.37
N GLU A 45 -14.06 18.49 -4.12
CA GLU A 45 -13.41 17.39 -3.40
C GLU A 45 -14.34 16.18 -3.24
N LEU A 46 -15.63 16.40 -2.94
CA LEU A 46 -16.62 15.32 -2.90
C LEU A 46 -16.70 14.60 -4.24
N ARG A 47 -16.74 15.32 -5.38
CA ARG A 47 -16.73 14.70 -6.71
C ARG A 47 -15.45 13.91 -6.95
N THR A 48 -14.28 14.47 -6.65
CA THR A 48 -13.00 13.77 -6.81
C THR A 48 -12.96 12.47 -6.02
N VAL A 49 -13.44 12.48 -4.77
CA VAL A 49 -13.49 11.29 -3.92
C VAL A 49 -14.48 10.27 -4.46
N LEU A 50 -15.67 10.69 -4.88
CA LEU A 50 -16.67 9.81 -5.49
C LEU A 50 -16.15 9.16 -6.79
N THR A 51 -15.51 9.93 -7.67
CA THR A 51 -14.90 9.39 -8.90
C THR A 51 -13.82 8.37 -8.59
N ARG A 52 -12.99 8.60 -7.55
CA ARG A 52 -12.00 7.61 -7.10
C ARG A 52 -12.65 6.32 -6.58
N ILE A 53 -13.82 6.42 -5.94
CA ILE A 53 -14.56 5.25 -5.44
C ILE A 53 -15.17 4.48 -6.60
N GLU A 54 -15.81 5.18 -7.53
CA GLU A 54 -16.44 4.59 -8.71
C GLU A 54 -15.41 3.94 -9.65
N SER A 55 -14.20 4.50 -9.74
CA SER A 55 -13.11 3.91 -10.52
C SER A 55 -12.41 2.73 -9.83
N GLY A 56 -12.86 2.30 -8.64
CA GLY A 56 -12.22 1.24 -7.86
C GLY A 56 -10.86 1.62 -7.25
N ALA A 57 -10.42 2.87 -7.43
CA ALA A 57 -9.16 3.40 -6.92
C ALA A 57 -9.26 3.85 -5.44
N HIS A 58 -10.44 3.81 -4.84
CA HIS A 58 -10.64 4.14 -3.44
C HIS A 58 -10.44 2.92 -2.54
N VAL A 59 -9.23 2.40 -2.57
CA VAL A 59 -8.71 1.65 -1.43
C VAL A 59 -8.33 2.74 -0.42
N LYS A 60 -8.97 2.77 0.76
CA LYS A 60 -8.40 3.49 1.93
C LYS A 60 -6.89 3.21 1.91
N PRO A 61 -5.99 4.20 2.07
CA PRO A 61 -4.57 3.88 2.12
C PRO A 61 -4.42 2.79 3.16
N ALA A 62 -4.09 1.58 2.72
CA ALA A 62 -3.95 0.48 3.62
C ALA A 62 -2.81 0.93 4.54
N LYS A 63 -3.08 1.00 5.85
CA LYS A 63 -2.02 1.25 6.85
C LYS A 63 -0.90 0.21 6.75
N MET A 64 -1.18 -0.86 6.02
CA MET A 64 -0.30 -1.94 5.66
C MET A 64 0.95 -1.43 4.94
N THR A 65 2.07 -1.69 5.56
CA THR A 65 3.39 -1.52 4.99
C THR A 65 3.70 -2.64 3.99
N VAL A 66 4.71 -2.42 3.16
CA VAL A 66 5.23 -3.46 2.25
C VAL A 66 5.71 -4.67 3.06
N GLY A 67 6.31 -4.47 4.23
CA GLY A 67 6.78 -5.57 5.07
C GLY A 67 5.65 -6.46 5.56
N GLU A 68 4.60 -5.86 6.12
CA GLU A 68 3.40 -6.59 6.56
C GLU A 68 2.71 -7.33 5.39
N TYR A 69 2.75 -6.74 4.19
CA TYR A 69 2.27 -7.40 2.97
C TYR A 69 3.08 -8.64 2.60
N LEU A 70 4.40 -8.51 2.55
CA LEU A 70 5.26 -9.63 2.18
C LEU A 70 5.18 -10.76 3.20
N GLU A 71 5.11 -10.46 4.50
CA GLU A 71 4.92 -11.49 5.52
C GLU A 71 3.59 -12.23 5.39
N ARG A 72 2.51 -11.50 5.10
CA ARG A 72 1.21 -12.11 4.85
C ARG A 72 1.23 -12.95 3.57
N TRP A 73 1.86 -12.47 2.51
CA TRP A 73 2.02 -13.22 1.27
C TRP A 73 2.80 -14.53 1.48
N LEU A 74 3.88 -14.50 2.29
CA LEU A 74 4.62 -15.71 2.66
C LEU A 74 3.73 -16.72 3.41
N ARG A 75 2.92 -16.26 4.37
CA ARG A 75 2.07 -17.14 5.18
C ARG A 75 0.88 -17.71 4.41
N ASP A 76 0.18 -16.87 3.66
CA ASP A 76 -1.12 -17.24 3.10
C ASP A 76 -0.96 -17.92 1.73
N TYR A 77 -0.11 -17.36 0.86
CA TYR A 77 0.03 -17.80 -0.52
C TYR A 77 1.20 -18.75 -0.70
N VAL A 78 2.40 -18.36 -0.28
CA VAL A 78 3.62 -19.15 -0.53
C VAL A 78 3.57 -20.48 0.19
N ALA A 79 3.17 -20.50 1.45
CA ALA A 79 3.09 -21.74 2.24
C ALA A 79 2.12 -22.78 1.65
N THR A 80 1.11 -22.36 0.89
CA THR A 80 0.06 -23.25 0.36
C THR A 80 0.21 -23.56 -1.13
N ASN A 81 0.81 -22.65 -1.92
CA ASN A 81 0.83 -22.73 -3.38
C ASN A 81 2.23 -22.99 -3.97
N THR A 82 3.27 -23.11 -3.15
CA THR A 82 4.64 -23.30 -3.64
C THR A 82 5.30 -24.53 -3.02
N ALA A 83 6.23 -25.14 -3.76
CA ALA A 83 7.04 -26.24 -3.25
C ALA A 83 7.90 -25.75 -2.06
N PRO A 84 8.21 -26.61 -1.07
CA PRO A 84 8.94 -26.21 0.14
C PRO A 84 10.25 -25.46 -0.15
N THR A 85 11.03 -25.93 -1.12
CA THR A 85 12.30 -25.31 -1.52
C THR A 85 12.13 -23.91 -2.11
N THR A 86 11.06 -23.70 -2.88
CA THR A 86 10.71 -22.38 -3.42
C THR A 86 10.21 -21.44 -2.33
N ALA A 87 9.42 -21.97 -1.38
CA ALA A 87 8.95 -21.23 -0.22
C ALA A 87 10.12 -20.72 0.65
N ASP A 88 11.11 -21.58 0.89
CA ASP A 88 12.33 -21.22 1.63
C ASP A 88 13.09 -20.10 0.91
N GLY A 89 13.29 -20.22 -0.41
CA GLY A 89 13.94 -19.19 -1.22
C GLY A 89 13.21 -17.84 -1.15
N TYR A 90 11.88 -17.83 -1.29
CA TYR A 90 11.10 -16.59 -1.13
C TYR A 90 11.20 -16.02 0.28
N SER A 91 11.10 -16.86 1.31
CA SER A 91 11.23 -16.44 2.72
C SER A 91 12.59 -15.80 2.98
N ASP A 92 13.66 -16.38 2.46
CA ASP A 92 15.02 -15.85 2.59
C ASP A 92 15.16 -14.48 1.93
N ILE A 93 14.72 -14.34 0.68
CA ILE A 93 14.80 -13.07 -0.05
C ILE A 93 13.98 -11.99 0.64
N VAL A 94 12.74 -12.31 1.00
CA VAL A 94 11.82 -11.38 1.64
C VAL A 94 12.39 -10.88 2.97
N LYS A 95 12.80 -11.78 3.86
CA LYS A 95 13.24 -11.42 5.21
C LYS A 95 14.61 -10.77 5.23
N ALA A 96 15.52 -11.19 4.35
CA ALA A 96 16.90 -10.70 4.35
C ALA A 96 17.10 -9.41 3.56
N HIS A 97 16.31 -9.21 2.50
CA HIS A 97 16.58 -8.16 1.52
C HIS A 97 15.40 -7.21 1.36
N LEU A 98 14.19 -7.72 1.06
CA LEU A 98 13.04 -6.86 0.74
C LEU A 98 12.50 -6.13 1.98
N ILE A 99 12.29 -6.83 3.11
CA ILE A 99 11.77 -6.21 4.34
C ILE A 99 12.76 -5.16 4.88
N PRO A 100 14.08 -5.43 5.01
CA PRO A 100 15.02 -4.41 5.48
C PRO A 100 15.17 -3.20 4.56
N ALA A 101 14.90 -3.34 3.26
CA ALA A 101 15.07 -2.26 2.30
C ALA A 101 13.79 -1.45 2.05
N LEU A 102 12.64 -2.12 1.96
CA LEU A 102 11.36 -1.54 1.52
C LEU A 102 10.25 -1.71 2.55
N GLY A 103 10.46 -2.55 3.57
CA GLY A 103 9.41 -3.01 4.47
C GLY A 103 8.75 -1.90 5.29
N SER A 104 9.44 -0.81 5.59
CA SER A 104 8.88 0.34 6.32
C SER A 104 7.98 1.25 5.45
N LEU A 105 8.02 1.09 4.13
CA LEU A 105 7.22 1.91 3.23
C LEU A 105 5.75 1.49 3.32
N PRO A 106 4.80 2.44 3.38
CA PRO A 106 3.40 2.14 3.13
C PRO A 106 3.23 1.49 1.75
N LEU A 107 2.40 0.46 1.63
CA LEU A 107 2.20 -0.23 0.35
C LEU A 107 1.74 0.73 -0.77
N THR A 108 0.94 1.74 -0.41
CA THR A 108 0.48 2.78 -1.35
C THR A 108 1.56 3.79 -1.75
N ALA A 109 2.66 3.87 -0.99
CA ALA A 109 3.78 4.75 -1.25
C ALA A 109 4.93 4.03 -1.99
N LEU A 110 4.81 2.73 -2.25
CA LEU A 110 5.77 2.01 -3.09
C LEU A 110 5.71 2.56 -4.51
N GLN A 111 6.88 2.87 -5.07
CA GLN A 111 7.03 3.50 -6.38
C GLN A 111 8.13 2.76 -7.17
N PRO A 112 8.11 2.81 -8.52
CA PRO A 112 9.14 2.18 -9.34
C PRO A 112 10.57 2.64 -9.00
N SER A 113 10.75 3.91 -8.59
CA SER A 113 12.04 4.45 -8.18
C SER A 113 12.61 3.74 -6.94
N HIS A 114 11.77 3.35 -5.98
CA HIS A 114 12.20 2.58 -4.81
C HIS A 114 12.71 1.19 -5.20
N ILE A 115 12.05 0.55 -6.18
CA ILE A 115 12.45 -0.77 -6.70
C ILE A 115 13.79 -0.65 -7.45
N GLN A 116 13.94 0.36 -8.30
CA GLN A 116 15.19 0.60 -9.04
C GLN A 116 16.36 0.86 -8.08
N ALA A 117 16.16 1.69 -7.06
CA ALA A 117 17.16 1.97 -6.03
C ALA A 117 17.52 0.70 -5.25
N TYR A 118 16.54 -0.13 -4.93
CA TYR A 118 16.76 -1.43 -4.30
C TYR A 118 17.64 -2.34 -5.16
N TYR A 119 17.38 -2.48 -6.47
CA TYR A 119 18.21 -3.29 -7.35
C TYR A 119 19.66 -2.78 -7.41
N GLY A 120 19.86 -1.46 -7.51
CA GLY A 120 21.19 -0.87 -7.46
C GLY A 120 21.93 -1.26 -6.17
N ARG A 121 21.26 -1.11 -5.02
CA ARG A 121 21.82 -1.50 -3.72
C ARG A 121 22.14 -2.99 -3.63
N MET A 122 21.28 -3.86 -4.17
CA MET A 122 21.53 -5.31 -4.15
C MET A 122 22.74 -5.69 -5.00
N LEU A 123 22.94 -5.03 -6.15
CA LEU A 123 24.10 -5.24 -7.01
C LEU A 123 25.40 -4.66 -6.46
N GLU A 124 25.34 -3.66 -5.58
CA GLU A 124 26.52 -3.02 -5.00
C GLU A 124 26.92 -3.65 -3.66
N SER A 125 25.95 -3.90 -2.77
CA SER A 125 26.19 -4.31 -1.39
C SER A 125 25.14 -5.29 -0.85
N GLY A 126 24.49 -6.06 -1.72
CA GLY A 126 23.37 -6.94 -1.33
C GLY A 126 23.78 -8.23 -0.62
N ARG A 127 25.07 -8.61 -0.58
CA ARG A 127 25.48 -9.86 0.07
C ARG A 127 25.30 -9.77 1.58
N ARG A 128 24.79 -10.85 2.17
CA ARG A 128 24.60 -11.01 3.63
C ARG A 128 25.90 -10.90 4.43
N ASP A 129 27.05 -11.22 3.85
CA ASP A 129 28.35 -11.13 4.53
C ASP A 129 29.00 -9.74 4.43
N GLY A 130 28.33 -8.78 3.78
CA GLY A 130 28.79 -7.40 3.63
C GLY A 130 29.96 -7.21 2.67
N LYS A 131 30.43 -8.27 1.99
CA LYS A 131 31.62 -8.21 1.12
C LYS A 131 31.27 -7.96 -0.35
N GLY A 132 30.24 -7.13 -0.59
CA GLY A 132 29.87 -6.64 -1.92
C GLY A 132 28.46 -7.02 -2.38
N GLY A 133 28.26 -6.94 -3.69
CA GLY A 133 26.96 -7.13 -4.35
C GLY A 133 26.55 -8.56 -4.59
N LEU A 134 25.24 -8.77 -4.73
CA LEU A 134 24.67 -9.99 -5.28
C LEU A 134 24.89 -10.05 -6.80
N SER A 135 24.93 -11.27 -7.35
CA SER A 135 25.01 -11.44 -8.80
C SER A 135 23.74 -10.92 -9.49
N ALA A 136 23.86 -10.46 -10.74
CA ALA A 136 22.71 -10.01 -11.51
C ALA A 136 21.62 -11.09 -11.65
N GLN A 137 22.01 -12.37 -11.72
CA GLN A 137 21.07 -13.48 -11.76
C GLN A 137 20.31 -13.61 -10.43
N THR A 138 21.00 -13.48 -9.30
CA THR A 138 20.36 -13.51 -7.98
C THR A 138 19.37 -12.36 -7.82
N VAL A 139 19.76 -11.13 -8.23
CA VAL A 139 18.88 -9.96 -8.16
C VAL A 139 17.62 -10.12 -9.01
N LYS A 140 17.68 -10.84 -10.14
CA LYS A 140 16.47 -11.15 -10.95
C LYS A 140 15.45 -12.04 -10.22
N HIS A 141 15.87 -12.79 -9.20
CA HIS A 141 14.98 -13.62 -8.40
C HIS A 141 14.37 -12.86 -7.21
N HIS A 142 14.80 -11.61 -6.96
CA HIS A 142 14.24 -10.73 -5.94
C HIS A 142 13.04 -9.96 -6.46
#